data_AF-A0A842RMI4-F1
#
_entry.id   AF-A0A842RMI4-F1
#
_cell.length_a   1.000
_cell.length_b   1.000
_cell.length_c   1.000
_cell.angle_alpha   90.00
_cell.angle_beta   90.00
_cell.angle_gamma   90.00
#
_symmetry.space_group_name_H-M   'P 1'
#
loop_
_entity.id
_entity.type
_entity.pdbx_description
1 polymer ?
#
loop_
_entity_poly.entity_id
_entity_poly.type
_entity_poly.pdbx_seq_one_letter_code
_entity_poly.pdbx_strand_id
1 'polypeptide(L)'
;MGTKSPIEQLKSEAEANFKANRWEDSAKTYEHLVRLAQDEGDLPLAIDFAIAAIRSWSKMPDKKARITRLYQAIGFLGLKQAAIGFESIARKAEEAKNLKEAATNYENAADGYNYLSNFDRAKKCFENSVSILEELGKKAYGSKDLESAIHLYDRIIIIYQKLVKILDRIFLEQKEIEEETRKKLKKEKKKMKEAEKSNKKKKAKAHEKLAASFLKKEDSDYYRVAEKEFLRAMELFQELDDSSSVKRVKEKIKKAKDLFSIK
;
A
#
# COMPACT_ATOMS: atom_id res chain seq x y z
N MET A 1 -19.52 -32.27 22.24
CA MET A 1 -18.34 -32.41 21.36
C MET A 1 -17.98 -31.02 20.87
N GLY A 2 -16.88 -30.43 21.36
CA GLY A 2 -16.45 -29.09 20.93
C GLY A 2 -16.01 -29.12 19.48
N THR A 3 -16.52 -28.20 18.67
CA THR A 3 -16.10 -28.02 17.28
C THR A 3 -14.63 -27.60 17.26
N LYS A 4 -13.76 -28.39 16.63
CA LYS A 4 -12.34 -28.06 16.43
C LYS A 4 -12.20 -26.68 15.80
N SER A 5 -11.20 -25.91 16.22
CA SER A 5 -10.88 -24.61 15.61
C SER A 5 -10.62 -24.76 14.10
N PRO A 6 -10.96 -23.78 13.24
CA PRO A 6 -10.67 -23.82 11.82
C PRO A 6 -9.21 -24.20 11.50
N ILE A 7 -8.25 -23.71 12.29
CA ILE A 7 -6.82 -24.08 12.16
C ILE A 7 -6.58 -25.56 12.44
N GLU A 8 -7.19 -26.12 13.49
CA GLU A 8 -7.04 -27.53 13.85
C GLU A 8 -7.67 -28.47 12.81
N GLN A 9 -8.78 -28.04 12.18
CA GLN A 9 -9.43 -28.78 11.11
C GLN A 9 -8.53 -28.82 9.86
N LEU A 10 -8.05 -27.66 9.41
CA LEU A 10 -7.14 -27.54 8.28
C LEU A 10 -5.82 -28.28 8.52
N LYS A 11 -5.29 -28.24 9.75
CA LYS A 11 -4.10 -29.01 10.12
C LYS A 11 -4.37 -30.52 10.01
N SER A 12 -5.49 -30.99 10.55
CA SER A 12 -5.88 -32.41 10.45
C SER A 12 -6.04 -32.85 8.99
N GLU A 13 -6.61 -32.00 8.15
CA GLU A 13 -6.74 -32.23 6.70
C GLU A 13 -5.38 -32.29 6.00
N ALA A 14 -4.47 -31.35 6.29
CA ALA A 14 -3.13 -31.34 5.74
C ALA A 14 -2.36 -32.62 6.09
N GLU A 15 -2.45 -33.06 7.35
CA GLU A 15 -1.87 -34.33 7.81
C GLU A 15 -2.48 -35.55 7.10
N ALA A 16 -3.79 -35.56 6.88
CA ALA A 16 -4.47 -36.63 6.14
C ALA A 16 -4.02 -36.67 4.67
N ASN A 17 -3.94 -35.51 4.00
CA ASN A 17 -3.43 -35.39 2.63
C ASN A 17 -1.96 -35.87 2.54
N PHE A 18 -1.13 -35.53 3.53
CA PHE A 18 0.25 -36.01 3.58
C PHE A 18 0.32 -37.53 3.65
N LYS A 19 -0.46 -38.15 4.55
CA LYS A 19 -0.54 -39.62 4.71
C LYS A 19 -1.08 -40.32 3.46
N ALA A 20 -1.98 -39.67 2.73
CA ALA A 20 -2.56 -40.17 1.48
C ALA A 20 -1.67 -39.95 0.25
N ASN A 21 -0.41 -39.52 0.41
CA ASN A 21 0.50 -39.13 -0.67
C ASN A 21 0.00 -37.98 -1.56
N ARG A 22 -1.00 -37.22 -1.12
CA ARG A 22 -1.44 -35.96 -1.74
C ARG A 22 -0.56 -34.83 -1.23
N TRP A 23 0.74 -34.94 -1.49
CA TRP A 23 1.76 -34.04 -0.91
C TRP A 23 1.57 -32.58 -1.35
N GLU A 24 1.13 -32.36 -2.59
CA GLU A 24 0.85 -31.02 -3.10
C GLU A 24 -0.30 -30.35 -2.33
N ASP A 25 -1.39 -31.08 -2.08
CA ASP A 25 -2.55 -30.58 -1.33
C ASP A 25 -2.17 -30.30 0.13
N SER A 26 -1.47 -31.25 0.77
CA SER A 26 -0.91 -31.07 2.11
C SER A 26 -0.07 -29.79 2.20
N ALA A 27 0.85 -29.59 1.26
CA ALA A 27 1.74 -28.45 1.28
C ALA A 27 1.00 -27.11 1.07
N LYS A 28 0.03 -27.07 0.16
CA LYS A 28 -0.82 -25.88 -0.04
C LYS A 28 -1.65 -25.55 1.20
N THR A 29 -2.20 -26.56 1.88
CA THR A 29 -2.94 -26.36 3.13
C THR A 29 -2.02 -25.82 4.23
N TYR A 30 -0.81 -26.37 4.39
CA TYR A 30 0.17 -25.81 5.34
C TYR A 30 0.58 -24.37 5.00
N GLU A 31 0.79 -24.02 3.72
CA GLU A 31 1.05 -22.63 3.32
C GLU A 31 -0.13 -21.69 3.59
N HIS A 32 -1.36 -22.20 3.55
CA HIS A 32 -2.52 -21.43 4.00
C HIS A 32 -2.50 -21.22 5.52
N LEU A 33 -2.20 -22.27 6.28
CA LEU A 33 -2.06 -22.22 7.73
C LEU A 33 -0.95 -21.26 8.19
N VAL A 34 0.16 -21.15 7.45
CA VAL A 34 1.20 -20.13 7.71
C VAL A 34 0.59 -18.73 7.73
N ARG A 35 -0.22 -18.39 6.71
CA ARG A 35 -0.86 -17.06 6.61
C ARG A 35 -1.84 -16.83 7.76
N LEU A 36 -2.67 -17.83 8.07
CA LEU A 36 -3.62 -17.73 9.18
C LEU A 36 -2.91 -17.50 10.53
N ALA A 37 -1.85 -18.26 10.81
CA ALA A 37 -1.06 -18.07 12.03
C ALA A 37 -0.37 -16.69 12.07
N GLN A 38 0.09 -16.17 10.92
CA GLN A 38 0.62 -14.80 10.84
C GLN A 38 -0.44 -13.74 11.12
N ASP A 39 -1.67 -13.92 10.61
CA ASP A 39 -2.80 -13.00 10.82
C ASP A 39 -3.25 -13.01 12.28
N GLU A 40 -3.19 -14.16 12.95
CA GLU A 40 -3.42 -14.30 14.41
C GLU A 40 -2.23 -13.80 15.26
N GLY A 41 -1.08 -13.52 14.64
CA GLY A 41 0.13 -13.07 15.31
C GLY A 41 0.96 -14.18 15.97
N ASP A 42 0.58 -15.45 15.79
CA ASP A 42 1.31 -16.62 16.29
C ASP A 42 2.46 -16.99 15.33
N LEU A 43 3.56 -16.23 15.44
CA LEU A 43 4.76 -16.43 14.65
C LEU A 43 5.44 -17.80 14.86
N PRO A 44 5.54 -18.33 16.11
CA PRO A 44 6.00 -19.71 16.32
C PRO A 44 5.20 -20.73 15.52
N LEU A 45 3.87 -20.66 15.61
CA LEU A 45 2.99 -21.59 14.90
C LEU A 45 3.09 -21.43 13.37
N ALA A 46 3.25 -20.19 12.88
CA ALA A 46 3.51 -19.94 11.46
C ALA A 46 4.82 -20.59 10.98
N ILE A 47 5.87 -20.59 11.81
CA ILE A 47 7.14 -21.28 11.49
C ILE A 47 6.93 -22.80 11.43
N ASP A 48 6.21 -23.37 12.41
CA ASP A 48 5.91 -24.81 12.43
C ASP A 48 5.15 -25.26 11.16
N PHE A 49 4.14 -24.47 10.75
CA PHE A 49 3.41 -24.74 9.51
C PHE A 49 4.28 -24.59 8.27
N ALA A 50 5.20 -23.63 8.23
CA ALA A 50 6.14 -23.49 7.11
C ALA A 50 7.08 -24.70 7.02
N ILE A 51 7.57 -25.22 8.15
CA ILE A 51 8.39 -26.44 8.21
C ILE A 51 7.57 -27.65 7.70
N ALA A 52 6.30 -27.77 8.07
CA ALA A 52 5.42 -28.84 7.60
C ALA A 52 5.12 -28.73 6.08
N ALA A 53 4.97 -27.51 5.56
CA ALA A 53 4.88 -27.27 4.12
C ALA A 53 6.16 -27.71 3.39
N ILE A 54 7.34 -27.36 3.92
CA ILE A 54 8.64 -27.80 3.37
C ILE A 54 8.71 -29.33 3.34
N ARG A 55 8.34 -30.01 4.45
CA ARG A 55 8.33 -31.47 4.52
C ARG A 55 7.46 -32.10 3.43
N SER A 56 6.33 -31.48 3.10
CA SER A 56 5.44 -31.91 2.04
C SER A 56 6.03 -31.65 0.64
N TRP A 57 6.57 -30.45 0.40
CA TRP A 57 7.22 -30.12 -0.88
C TRP A 57 8.44 -30.97 -1.19
N SER A 58 9.20 -31.36 -0.16
CA SER A 58 10.40 -32.19 -0.31
C SER A 58 10.11 -33.61 -0.84
N LYS A 59 8.84 -34.02 -0.94
CA LYS A 59 8.43 -35.26 -1.61
C LYS A 59 8.37 -35.13 -3.14
N MET A 60 8.48 -33.92 -3.69
CA MET A 60 8.39 -33.61 -5.12
C MET A 60 9.70 -32.97 -5.62
N PRO A 61 10.44 -33.61 -6.56
CA PRO A 61 11.75 -33.14 -7.01
C PRO A 61 11.76 -31.74 -7.66
N ASP A 62 10.67 -31.34 -8.32
CA ASP A 62 10.55 -30.11 -9.09
C ASP A 62 10.22 -28.87 -8.24
N LYS A 63 10.11 -29.02 -6.91
CA LYS A 63 9.60 -27.97 -6.00
C LYS A 63 10.68 -27.21 -5.24
N LYS A 64 11.96 -27.37 -5.61
CA LYS A 64 13.12 -26.73 -4.95
C LYS A 64 12.95 -25.22 -4.76
N ALA A 65 12.52 -24.50 -5.80
CA ALA A 65 12.31 -23.06 -5.72
C ALA A 65 11.28 -22.65 -4.67
N ARG A 66 10.22 -23.47 -4.47
CA ARG A 66 9.18 -23.23 -3.48
C ARG A 66 9.69 -23.49 -2.06
N ILE A 67 10.46 -24.56 -1.88
CA ILE A 67 11.14 -24.86 -0.61
C ILE A 67 12.09 -23.72 -0.21
N THR A 68 12.88 -23.19 -1.15
CA THR A 68 13.77 -22.05 -0.87
C THR A 68 13.00 -20.83 -0.37
N ARG A 69 11.84 -20.50 -0.98
CA ARG A 69 11.00 -19.39 -0.51
C ARG A 69 10.46 -19.61 0.89
N LEU A 70 10.10 -20.84 1.24
CA LEU A 70 9.64 -21.17 2.59
C LEU A 70 10.75 -21.02 3.64
N TYR A 71 11.98 -21.43 3.32
CA TYR A 71 13.13 -21.17 4.21
C TYR A 71 13.38 -19.68 4.41
N GLN A 72 13.28 -18.88 3.35
CA GLN A 72 13.37 -17.42 3.46
C GLN A 72 12.25 -16.87 4.36
N ALA A 73 11.01 -17.33 4.17
CA ALA A 73 9.87 -16.92 4.99
C ALA A 73 10.07 -17.27 6.47
N ILE A 74 10.58 -18.47 6.79
CA ILE A 74 10.95 -18.86 8.16
C ILE A 74 11.98 -17.90 8.74
N GLY A 75 13.02 -17.55 7.97
CA GLY A 75 14.03 -16.58 8.40
C GLY A 75 13.42 -15.22 8.77
N PHE A 76 12.53 -14.69 7.92
CA PHE A 76 11.82 -13.44 8.20
C PHE A 76 10.89 -13.53 9.41
N LEU A 77 10.15 -14.64 9.56
CA LEU A 77 9.28 -14.88 10.71
C LEU A 77 10.07 -14.93 12.02
N GLY A 78 11.19 -15.66 12.03
CA GLY A 78 12.07 -15.77 13.18
C GLY A 78 12.67 -14.42 13.57
N LEU A 79 13.11 -13.63 12.58
CA LEU A 79 13.62 -12.28 12.82
C LEU A 79 12.54 -11.36 13.40
N LYS A 80 11.31 -11.42 12.88
CA LYS A 80 10.15 -10.67 13.41
C LYS A 80 9.83 -11.08 14.85
N GLN A 81 9.84 -12.37 15.15
CA GLN A 81 9.62 -12.90 16.49
C GLN A 81 10.70 -12.41 17.45
N ALA A 82 11.97 -12.47 17.05
CA ALA A 82 13.09 -11.99 17.85
C ALA A 82 12.99 -10.49 18.16
N ALA A 83 12.71 -9.66 17.15
CA ALA A 83 12.55 -8.21 17.34
C ALA A 83 11.43 -7.87 18.36
N ILE A 84 10.26 -8.51 18.23
CA ILE A 84 9.14 -8.37 19.16
C ILE A 84 9.52 -8.85 20.57
N GLY A 85 10.23 -9.99 20.65
CA GLY A 85 10.70 -10.56 21.90
C GLY A 85 11.65 -9.62 22.65
N PHE A 86 12.66 -9.10 21.97
CA PHE A 86 13.59 -8.12 22.54
C PHE A 86 12.86 -6.86 23.01
N GLU A 87 11.92 -6.32 22.22
CA GLU A 87 11.16 -5.14 22.61
C GLU A 87 10.30 -5.38 23.86
N SER A 88 9.73 -6.59 23.98
CA SER A 88 8.96 -7.01 25.16
C SER A 88 9.84 -7.15 26.41
N ILE A 89 11.01 -7.78 26.27
CA ILE A 89 11.99 -7.90 27.36
C ILE A 89 12.49 -6.52 27.78
N ALA A 90 12.74 -5.62 26.83
CA ALA A 90 13.19 -4.26 27.11
C ALA A 90 12.20 -3.51 28.01
N ARG A 91 10.90 -3.54 27.67
CA ARG A 91 9.84 -2.92 28.49
C ARG A 91 9.79 -3.49 29.91
N LYS A 92 9.85 -4.82 30.04
CA LYS A 92 9.85 -5.48 31.36
C LYS A 92 11.08 -5.09 32.19
N ALA A 93 12.25 -5.02 31.55
CA ALA A 93 13.48 -4.60 32.22
C ALA A 93 13.40 -3.13 32.65
N GLU A 94 12.80 -2.26 31.84
CA GLU A 94 12.57 -0.85 32.15
C GLU A 94 11.61 -0.66 33.34
N GLU A 95 10.49 -1.40 33.35
CA GLU A 95 9.54 -1.46 34.46
C GLU A 95 10.22 -1.93 35.76
N ALA A 96 11.09 -2.95 35.66
CA ALA A 96 11.90 -3.47 36.76
C ALA A 96 13.10 -2.58 37.14
N LYS A 97 13.26 -1.41 36.50
CA LYS A 97 14.40 -0.48 36.69
C LYS A 97 15.77 -1.07 36.37
N ASN A 98 15.83 -2.18 35.62
CA ASN A 98 17.07 -2.69 35.04
C ASN A 98 17.39 -1.97 33.72
N LEU A 99 17.80 -0.70 33.84
CA LEU A 99 17.98 0.22 32.72
C LEU A 99 19.04 -0.25 31.70
N LYS A 100 20.13 -0.87 32.16
CA LYS A 100 21.20 -1.37 31.26
C LYS A 100 20.71 -2.50 30.36
N GLU A 101 19.93 -3.41 30.94
CA GLU A 101 19.27 -4.49 30.18
C GLU A 101 18.20 -3.94 29.25
N ALA A 102 17.38 -2.99 29.70
CA ALA A 102 16.36 -2.34 28.88
C ALA A 102 16.97 -1.68 27.64
N ALA A 103 17.98 -0.84 27.81
CA ALA A 103 18.65 -0.15 26.71
C ALA A 103 19.22 -1.12 25.67
N THR A 104 19.84 -2.22 26.13
CA THR A 104 20.44 -3.23 25.25
C THR A 104 19.37 -4.01 24.47
N ASN A 105 18.27 -4.38 25.11
CA ASN A 105 17.17 -5.07 24.44
C ASN A 105 16.42 -4.16 23.47
N TYR A 106 16.24 -2.87 23.78
CA TYR A 106 15.72 -1.90 22.82
C TYR A 106 16.63 -1.76 21.60
N GLU A 107 17.95 -1.75 21.78
CA GLU A 107 18.91 -1.71 20.65
C GLU A 107 18.76 -2.95 19.76
N ASN A 108 18.71 -4.16 20.35
CA ASN A 108 18.54 -5.41 19.61
C ASN A 108 17.19 -5.47 18.87
N ALA A 109 16.12 -4.99 19.50
CA ALA A 109 14.81 -4.87 18.86
C ALA A 109 14.88 -3.91 17.66
N ALA A 110 15.57 -2.78 17.83
CA ALA A 110 15.73 -1.77 16.79
C ALA A 110 16.49 -2.32 15.56
N ASP A 111 17.61 -3.02 15.80
CA ASP A 111 18.35 -3.70 14.74
C ASP A 111 17.47 -4.73 14.02
N GLY A 112 16.72 -5.54 14.77
CA GLY A 112 15.77 -6.50 14.20
C GLY A 112 14.70 -5.85 13.31
N TYR A 113 14.08 -4.76 13.78
CA TYR A 113 13.10 -4.01 12.99
C TYR A 113 13.72 -3.33 11.78
N ASN A 114 14.97 -2.86 11.86
CA ASN A 114 15.68 -2.26 10.74
C ASN A 114 15.94 -3.28 9.62
N TYR A 115 16.31 -4.52 9.97
CA TYR A 115 16.44 -5.60 8.99
C TYR A 115 15.12 -6.01 8.35
N LEU A 116 14.00 -5.82 9.06
CA LEU A 116 12.64 -6.05 8.55
C LEU A 116 12.07 -4.85 7.77
N SER A 117 12.87 -3.80 7.56
CA SER A 117 12.44 -2.52 6.98
C SER A 117 11.26 -1.87 7.72
N ASN A 118 11.05 -2.21 9.00
CA ASN A 118 10.08 -1.54 9.86
C ASN A 118 10.76 -0.33 10.52
N PHE A 119 11.03 0.68 9.71
CA PHE A 119 11.86 1.83 10.09
C PHE A 119 11.26 2.64 11.23
N ASP A 120 9.93 2.77 11.29
CA ASP A 120 9.25 3.49 12.38
C ASP A 120 9.46 2.82 13.74
N ARG A 121 9.27 1.49 13.82
CA ARG A 121 9.54 0.77 15.08
C ARG A 121 11.03 0.74 15.40
N ALA A 122 11.89 0.57 14.41
CA ALA A 122 13.33 0.59 14.61
C ALA A 122 13.79 1.93 15.21
N LYS A 123 13.34 3.04 14.61
CA LYS A 123 13.59 4.40 15.11
C LYS A 123 13.16 4.55 16.57
N LYS A 124 11.91 4.18 16.88
CA LYS A 124 11.36 4.30 18.24
C LYS A 124 12.17 3.48 19.26
N CYS A 125 12.59 2.28 18.91
CA CYS A 125 13.40 1.44 19.80
C CYS A 125 14.80 2.04 20.02
N PHE A 126 15.45 2.56 18.99
CA PHE A 126 16.72 3.27 19.17
C PHE A 126 16.57 4.53 20.03
N GLU A 127 15.51 5.32 19.85
CA GLU A 127 15.23 6.50 20.67
C GLU A 127 15.03 6.13 22.15
N ASN A 128 14.29 5.06 22.43
CA ASN A 128 14.14 4.53 23.79
C ASN A 128 15.49 4.11 24.39
N SER A 129 16.32 3.40 23.62
CA SER A 129 17.66 2.98 24.06
C SER A 129 18.54 4.19 24.40
N VAL A 130 18.58 5.20 23.52
CA VAL A 130 19.33 6.45 23.72
C VAL A 130 18.86 7.18 24.97
N SER A 131 17.55 7.35 25.15
CA SER A 131 16.99 8.05 26.31
C SER A 131 17.44 7.42 27.63
N ILE A 132 17.45 6.09 27.71
CA ILE A 132 17.91 5.36 28.90
C ILE A 132 19.43 5.49 29.09
N LEU A 133 20.21 5.37 28.01
CA LEU A 133 21.67 5.51 28.07
C LEU A 133 22.08 6.92 28.50
N GLU A 134 21.34 7.96 28.09
CA GLU A 134 21.58 9.34 28.49
C GLU A 134 21.34 9.54 29.99
N GLU A 135 20.30 8.94 30.55
CA GLU A 135 20.05 8.96 32.00
C GLU A 135 21.20 8.29 32.76
N LEU A 136 21.60 7.08 32.32
CA LEU A 136 22.71 6.36 32.91
C LEU A 136 24.03 7.14 32.80
N GLY A 137 24.29 7.76 31.65
CA GLY A 137 25.49 8.55 31.38
C GLY A 137 25.56 9.81 32.26
N LYS A 138 24.44 10.53 32.41
CA LYS A 138 24.34 11.67 33.33
C LYS A 138 24.59 11.26 34.77
N LYS A 139 24.04 10.12 35.20
CA LYS A 139 24.25 9.60 36.56
C LYS A 139 25.72 9.23 36.81
N ALA A 140 26.34 8.48 35.89
CA ALA A 140 27.75 8.10 35.98
C ALA A 140 28.67 9.34 36.01
N TYR A 141 28.39 10.32 35.16
CA TYR A 141 29.12 11.58 35.15
C TYR A 141 28.97 12.34 36.48
N GLY A 142 27.75 12.44 37.01
CA GLY A 142 27.47 13.08 38.30
C GLY A 142 28.16 12.39 39.49
N SER A 143 28.31 11.06 39.45
CA SER A 143 29.09 10.29 40.44
C SER A 143 30.60 10.31 40.19
N LYS A 144 31.08 11.06 39.20
CA LYS A 144 32.49 11.13 38.76
C LYS A 144 33.05 9.80 38.25
N ASP A 145 32.18 8.87 37.84
CA ASP A 145 32.56 7.68 37.09
C ASP A 145 32.65 8.03 35.61
N LEU A 146 33.77 8.67 35.25
CA LEU A 146 34.00 9.21 33.91
C LEU A 146 34.17 8.10 32.87
N GLU A 147 34.73 6.95 33.25
CA GLU A 147 34.93 5.81 32.36
C GLU A 147 33.58 5.24 31.90
N SER A 148 32.68 4.96 32.85
CA SER A 148 31.33 4.51 32.51
C SER A 148 30.56 5.54 31.70
N ALA A 149 30.69 6.83 32.04
CA ALA A 149 30.02 7.90 31.30
C ALA A 149 30.48 7.95 29.83
N ILE A 150 31.80 7.90 29.58
CA ILE A 150 32.37 7.87 28.22
C ILE A 150 31.82 6.69 27.44
N HIS A 151 31.87 5.47 28.00
CA HIS A 151 31.36 4.29 27.32
C HIS A 151 29.86 4.38 26.95
N LEU A 152 29.04 4.99 27.82
CA LEU A 152 27.63 5.18 27.56
C LEU A 152 27.39 6.20 26.43
N TYR A 153 28.13 7.32 26.43
CA TYR A 153 28.03 8.33 25.37
C TYR A 153 28.58 7.84 24.03
N ASP A 154 29.64 7.04 24.02
CA ASP A 154 30.15 6.40 22.80
C ASP A 154 29.10 5.47 22.19
N ARG A 155 28.40 4.69 23.04
CA ARG A 155 27.30 3.84 22.58
C ARG A 155 26.14 4.65 22.01
N ILE A 156 25.80 5.79 22.62
CA ILE A 156 24.79 6.73 22.10
C ILE A 156 25.18 7.25 20.72
N ILE A 157 26.44 7.63 20.51
CA ILE A 157 26.94 8.09 19.20
C ILE A 157 26.75 7.00 18.13
N ILE A 158 27.08 5.74 18.44
CA ILE A 158 26.88 4.61 17.54
C ILE A 158 25.39 4.45 17.19
N ILE A 159 24.49 4.57 18.16
CA ILE A 159 23.05 4.48 17.92
C ILE A 159 22.56 5.65 17.04
N TYR A 160 23.05 6.88 17.27
CA TYR A 160 22.72 8.01 16.41
C TYR A 160 23.17 7.80 14.96
N GLN A 161 24.33 7.18 14.73
CA GLN A 161 24.76 6.82 13.37
C GLN A 161 23.81 5.80 12.72
N LYS A 162 23.29 4.83 13.47
CA LYS A 162 22.27 3.89 12.99
C LYS A 162 20.95 4.62 12.68
N LEU A 163 20.52 5.55 13.54
CA LEU A 163 19.31 6.36 13.37
C LEU A 163 19.38 7.23 12.10
N VAL A 164 20.51 7.89 11.84
CA VAL A 164 20.69 8.69 10.61
C VAL A 164 20.46 7.82 9.37
N LYS A 165 21.04 6.62 9.33
CA LYS A 165 20.84 5.68 8.21
C LYS A 165 19.38 5.25 8.04
N ILE A 166 18.63 5.12 9.14
CA ILE A 166 17.19 4.83 9.09
C ILE A 166 16.42 6.03 8.53
N LEU A 167 16.74 7.23 8.98
CA LEU A 167 16.10 8.46 8.49
C LEU A 167 16.33 8.67 6.99
N ASP A 168 17.54 8.37 6.50
CA ASP A 168 17.85 8.42 5.06
C ASP A 168 16.97 7.44 4.25
N ARG A 169 16.73 6.23 4.78
CA ARG A 169 15.86 5.23 4.14
C ARG A 169 14.40 5.70 4.12
N ILE A 170 13.89 6.21 5.25
CA ILE A 170 12.54 6.76 5.34
C ILE A 170 12.36 7.90 4.33
N PHE A 171 13.33 8.80 4.24
CA PHE A 171 13.29 9.93 3.29
C PHE A 171 13.25 9.45 1.84
N LEU A 172 14.03 8.42 1.49
CA LEU A 172 14.03 7.84 0.16
C LEU A 172 12.68 7.22 -0.20
N GLU A 173 12.09 6.42 0.69
CA GLU A 173 10.77 5.81 0.48
C GLU A 173 9.66 6.86 0.30
N GLN A 174 9.69 7.94 1.10
CA GLN A 174 8.74 9.05 0.96
C GLN A 174 8.84 9.71 -0.41
N LYS A 175 10.06 9.93 -0.90
CA LYS A 175 10.29 10.51 -2.23
C LYS A 175 9.73 9.62 -3.33
N GLU A 176 9.95 8.31 -3.25
CA GLU A 176 9.42 7.36 -4.24
C GLU A 176 7.88 7.34 -4.25
N ILE A 177 7.24 7.35 -3.08
CA ILE A 177 5.78 7.43 -2.94
C ILE A 177 5.24 8.73 -3.55
N GLU A 178 5.92 9.86 -3.32
CA GLU A 178 5.51 11.15 -3.88
C GLU A 178 5.58 11.12 -5.41
N GLU A 179 6.67 10.60 -5.98
CA GLU A 179 6.84 10.48 -7.42
C GLU A 179 5.78 9.58 -8.06
N GLU A 180 5.48 8.43 -7.46
CA GLU A 180 4.45 7.52 -7.95
C GLU A 180 3.06 8.16 -7.88
N THR A 181 2.74 8.82 -6.78
CA THR A 181 1.48 9.54 -6.58
C THR A 181 1.32 10.64 -7.61
N ARG A 182 2.37 11.43 -7.86
CA ARG A 182 2.39 12.48 -8.88
C ARG A 182 2.15 11.91 -10.29
N LYS A 183 2.75 10.76 -10.61
CA LYS A 183 2.53 10.06 -11.90
C LYS A 183 1.08 9.59 -12.04
N LYS A 184 0.50 8.99 -10.99
CA LYS A 184 -0.91 8.54 -10.97
C LYS A 184 -1.86 9.72 -11.16
N LEU A 185 -1.67 10.80 -10.40
CA LEU A 185 -2.48 12.01 -10.50
C LEU A 185 -2.42 12.62 -11.91
N LYS A 186 -1.25 12.66 -12.56
CA LYS A 186 -1.11 13.15 -13.94
C LYS A 186 -1.91 12.30 -14.93
N LYS A 187 -1.88 10.97 -14.79
CA LYS A 187 -2.67 10.06 -15.63
C LYS A 187 -4.17 10.26 -15.43
N GLU A 188 -4.63 10.38 -14.20
CA GLU A 188 -6.05 10.62 -13.89
C GLU A 188 -6.53 11.98 -14.40
N LYS A 189 -5.75 13.05 -14.22
CA LYS A 189 -6.07 14.37 -14.79
C LYS A 189 -6.22 14.30 -16.31
N LYS A 190 -5.37 13.54 -17.01
CA LYS A 190 -5.49 13.34 -18.46
C LYS A 190 -6.81 12.62 -18.81
N LYS A 191 -7.12 11.52 -18.12
CA LYS A 191 -8.38 10.77 -18.31
C LYS A 191 -9.62 11.64 -18.05
N MET A 192 -9.62 12.44 -16.98
CA MET A 192 -10.71 13.35 -16.68
C MET A 192 -10.91 14.40 -17.78
N LYS A 193 -9.81 14.99 -18.28
CA LYS A 193 -9.88 15.93 -19.41
C LYS A 193 -10.44 15.29 -20.68
N GLU A 194 -10.04 14.04 -20.98
CA GLU A 194 -10.57 13.29 -22.14
C GLU A 194 -12.05 12.94 -21.96
N ALA A 195 -12.46 12.52 -20.75
CA ALA A 195 -13.85 12.24 -20.42
C ALA A 195 -14.72 13.50 -20.50
N GLU A 196 -14.24 14.64 -19.99
CA GLU A 196 -14.93 15.93 -20.08
C GLU A 196 -15.10 16.34 -21.54
N LYS A 197 -14.04 16.26 -22.36
CA LYS A 197 -14.12 16.51 -23.80
C LYS A 197 -15.15 15.62 -24.49
N SER A 198 -15.15 14.32 -24.18
CA SER A 198 -16.12 13.35 -24.70
C SER A 198 -17.56 13.70 -24.29
N ASN A 199 -17.78 14.06 -23.02
CA ASN A 199 -19.09 14.44 -22.51
C ASN A 199 -19.61 15.75 -23.13
N LYS A 200 -18.77 16.78 -23.23
CA LYS A 200 -19.10 18.02 -23.96
C LYS A 200 -19.48 17.72 -25.41
N LYS A 201 -18.73 16.84 -26.09
CA LYS A 201 -19.01 16.43 -27.47
C LYS A 201 -20.35 15.70 -27.60
N LYS A 202 -20.68 14.81 -26.64
CA LYS A 202 -21.98 14.13 -26.58
C LYS A 202 -23.12 15.13 -26.35
N LYS A 203 -22.94 16.09 -25.45
CA LYS A 203 -23.92 17.16 -25.17
C LYS A 203 -24.17 18.05 -26.38
N ALA A 204 -23.11 18.47 -27.08
CA ALA A 204 -23.22 19.24 -28.33
C ALA A 204 -24.03 18.50 -29.40
N LYS A 205 -23.75 17.21 -29.59
CA LYS A 205 -24.51 16.35 -30.52
C LYS A 205 -25.98 16.18 -30.10
N ALA A 206 -26.28 16.15 -28.81
CA ALA A 206 -27.65 16.07 -28.32
C ALA A 206 -28.44 17.34 -28.64
N HIS A 207 -27.86 18.52 -28.42
CA HIS A 207 -28.43 19.81 -28.83
C HIS A 207 -28.65 19.88 -30.34
N GLU A 208 -27.69 19.42 -31.16
CA GLU A 208 -27.84 19.37 -32.63
C GLU A 208 -29.00 18.45 -33.07
N LYS A 209 -29.18 17.30 -32.41
CA LYS A 209 -30.31 16.38 -32.68
C LYS A 209 -31.64 16.98 -32.25
N LEU A 210 -31.69 17.62 -31.09
CA LEU A 210 -32.90 18.24 -30.56
C LEU A 210 -33.36 19.39 -31.49
N ALA A 211 -32.43 20.24 -31.93
CA ALA A 211 -32.70 21.26 -32.93
C ALA A 211 -33.30 20.68 -34.22
N ALA A 212 -32.69 19.62 -34.76
CA ALA A 212 -33.21 18.94 -35.95
C ALA A 212 -34.61 18.35 -35.76
N SER A 213 -34.97 17.94 -34.54
CA SER A 213 -36.31 17.43 -34.23
C SER A 213 -37.38 18.52 -34.24
N PHE A 214 -37.04 19.74 -33.80
CA PHE A 214 -37.95 20.89 -33.84
C PHE A 214 -38.23 21.36 -35.26
N LEU A 215 -37.21 21.37 -36.13
CA LEU A 215 -37.39 21.72 -37.55
C LEU A 215 -38.36 20.80 -38.30
N LYS A 216 -38.53 19.54 -37.86
CA LYS A 216 -39.48 18.59 -38.47
C LYS A 216 -40.95 18.91 -38.16
N LYS A 217 -41.23 19.78 -37.18
CA LYS A 217 -42.60 20.10 -36.78
C LYS A 217 -43.26 21.18 -37.65
N GLU A 218 -42.52 21.75 -38.62
CA GLU A 218 -42.98 22.71 -39.65
C GLU A 218 -43.73 23.96 -39.15
N ASP A 219 -43.62 24.29 -37.86
CA ASP A 219 -44.15 25.52 -37.25
C ASP A 219 -43.05 26.59 -37.11
N SER A 220 -43.41 27.85 -37.35
CA SER A 220 -42.53 29.01 -37.19
C SER A 220 -42.06 29.19 -35.74
N ASP A 221 -42.91 28.86 -34.76
CA ASP A 221 -42.53 28.96 -33.34
C ASP A 221 -41.45 27.94 -32.94
N TYR A 222 -41.42 26.78 -33.61
CA TYR A 222 -40.39 25.76 -33.37
C TYR A 222 -39.05 26.12 -34.01
N TYR A 223 -39.00 27.01 -35.01
CA TYR A 223 -37.76 27.47 -35.61
C TYR A 223 -36.88 28.21 -34.59
N ARG A 224 -37.46 29.12 -33.79
CA ARG A 224 -36.71 29.86 -32.74
C ARG A 224 -36.09 28.92 -31.70
N VAL A 225 -36.82 27.86 -31.35
CA VAL A 225 -36.32 26.84 -30.42
C VAL A 225 -35.17 26.05 -31.06
N ALA A 226 -35.31 25.68 -32.34
CA ALA A 226 -34.25 25.00 -33.09
C ALA A 226 -32.97 25.82 -33.20
N GLU A 227 -33.08 27.13 -33.50
CA GLU A 227 -31.93 28.04 -33.58
C GLU A 227 -31.18 28.11 -32.24
N LYS A 228 -31.91 28.26 -31.12
CA LYS A 228 -31.31 28.26 -29.78
C LYS A 228 -30.54 26.98 -29.46
N GLU A 229 -31.09 25.83 -29.84
CA GLU A 229 -30.44 24.54 -29.64
C GLU A 229 -29.22 24.36 -30.54
N PHE A 230 -29.23 24.85 -31.79
CA PHE A 230 -28.02 24.88 -32.63
C PHE A 230 -26.94 25.81 -32.08
N LEU A 231 -27.30 26.98 -31.55
CA LEU A 231 -26.34 27.89 -30.91
C LEU A 231 -25.65 27.24 -29.72
N ARG A 232 -26.41 26.57 -28.84
CA ARG A 232 -25.86 25.78 -27.71
C ARG A 232 -24.92 24.66 -28.17
N ALA A 233 -25.27 23.96 -29.26
CA ALA A 233 -24.37 22.95 -29.85
C ALA A 233 -23.07 23.59 -30.37
N MET A 234 -23.18 24.75 -31.02
CA MET A 234 -22.05 25.48 -31.58
C MET A 234 -21.10 26.00 -30.52
N GLU A 235 -21.62 26.60 -29.43
CA GLU A 235 -20.83 27.04 -28.27
C GLU A 235 -20.00 25.88 -27.69
N LEU A 236 -20.64 24.72 -27.47
CA LEU A 236 -19.94 23.53 -26.95
C LEU A 236 -18.88 22.98 -27.92
N PHE A 237 -19.08 23.10 -29.25
CA PHE A 237 -18.05 22.74 -30.22
C PHE A 237 -16.91 23.77 -30.29
N GLN A 238 -17.19 25.06 -30.07
CA GLN A 238 -16.18 26.10 -29.95
C GLN A 238 -15.32 25.89 -28.70
N GLU A 239 -15.91 25.57 -27.56
CA GLU A 239 -15.17 25.20 -26.34
C GLU A 239 -14.28 23.96 -26.51
N LEU A 240 -14.55 23.13 -27.53
CA LEU A 240 -13.77 21.94 -27.87
C LEU A 240 -12.74 22.17 -28.98
N ASP A 241 -12.64 23.41 -29.50
CA ASP A 241 -11.86 23.76 -30.68
C ASP A 241 -12.22 22.92 -31.94
N ASP A 242 -13.45 22.39 -32.01
CA ASP A 242 -13.93 21.58 -33.15
C ASP A 242 -14.50 22.48 -34.26
N SER A 243 -13.59 23.20 -34.93
CA SER A 243 -13.94 24.15 -36.01
C SER A 243 -14.74 23.51 -37.15
N SER A 244 -14.56 22.21 -37.41
CA SER A 244 -15.30 21.45 -38.42
C SER A 244 -16.78 21.29 -38.06
N SER A 245 -17.07 20.91 -36.81
CA SER A 245 -18.43 20.80 -36.30
C SER A 245 -19.11 22.16 -36.17
N VAL A 246 -18.37 23.21 -35.79
CA VAL A 246 -18.88 24.60 -35.77
C VAL A 246 -19.35 25.04 -37.16
N LYS A 247 -18.53 24.84 -38.20
CA LYS A 247 -18.89 25.16 -39.58
C LYS A 247 -20.16 24.40 -40.02
N ARG A 248 -20.22 23.09 -39.74
CA ARG A 248 -21.39 22.25 -40.04
C ARG A 248 -22.66 22.78 -39.38
N VAL A 249 -22.61 23.15 -38.10
CA VAL A 249 -23.79 23.67 -37.38
C VAL A 249 -24.21 25.04 -37.92
N LYS A 250 -23.26 25.92 -38.26
CA LYS A 250 -23.56 27.22 -38.91
C LYS A 250 -24.30 27.05 -40.23
N GLU A 251 -23.88 26.11 -41.07
CA GLU A 251 -24.57 25.80 -42.33
C GLU A 251 -25.99 25.30 -42.10
N LYS A 252 -26.23 24.49 -41.05
CA LYS A 252 -27.56 24.04 -40.68
C LYS A 252 -28.47 25.18 -40.23
N ILE A 253 -27.95 26.11 -39.42
CA ILE A 253 -28.69 27.32 -39.02
C ILE A 253 -29.05 28.14 -40.27
N LYS A 254 -28.09 28.35 -41.18
CA LYS A 254 -28.34 29.10 -42.42
C LYS A 254 -29.44 28.46 -43.27
N LYS A 255 -29.34 27.15 -43.53
CA LYS A 255 -30.37 26.41 -44.29
C LYS A 255 -31.75 26.50 -43.63
N ALA A 256 -31.80 26.43 -42.30
CA ALA A 256 -33.06 26.59 -41.57
C ALA A 256 -33.60 28.03 -41.72
N LYS A 257 -32.77 29.07 -41.63
CA LYS A 257 -33.19 30.45 -41.89
C LYS A 257 -33.80 30.61 -43.28
N ASP A 258 -33.12 30.09 -44.29
CA ASP A 258 -33.56 30.20 -45.68
C ASP A 258 -34.92 29.51 -45.90
N LEU A 259 -35.16 28.36 -45.25
CA LEU A 259 -36.43 27.61 -45.31
C LEU A 259 -37.62 28.36 -44.69
N PHE A 260 -37.39 29.13 -43.62
CA PHE A 260 -38.46 29.83 -42.88
C PHE A 260 -38.54 31.33 -43.18
N SER A 261 -37.63 31.89 -43.99
CA SER A 261 -37.72 33.27 -44.52
C SER A 261 -38.57 33.39 -45.79
N ILE A 262 -39.00 32.26 -46.36
CA ILE A 262 -39.77 32.16 -47.63
C ILE A 262 -41.27 31.86 -47.37
N LYS A 263 -41.67 31.60 -46.13
CA LYS A 263 -43.08 31.43 -45.70
C LYS A 263 -43.57 32.67 -44.97
#